data_AF-A0A2E9HZ57-F1
#
_entry.id   AF-A0A2E9HZ57-F1
#
_cell.length_a   1.000
_cell.length_b   1.000
_cell.length_c   1.000
_cell.angle_alpha   90.00
_cell.angle_beta   90.00
_cell.angle_gamma   90.00
#
_symmetry.space_group_name_H-M   'P 1'
#
loop_
_entity.id
_entity.type
_entity.pdbx_description
1 polymer ?
#
loop_
_entity_poly.entity_id
_entity_poly.type
_entity_poly.pdbx_seq_one_letter_code
_entity_poly.pdbx_strand_id
1 'polypeptide(L)'
;MTIEVRKLKRKDRVVLAQLIKKFADVAGSDSIVNMVPPSSSKGGDTEDTEESKKDATAEVLETAFTLLEQMLQVIEDDVSEWFCKLIGVSREDYDDLAFDIEVQIIEQIVSQKGFTDFFSVGSRVLNKIKSLVSPSKS
;
A
#
# COMPACT_ATOMS: atom_id res chain seq x y z
N MET A 1 1.87 25.47 -0.78
CA MET A 1 1.33 24.92 -2.04
C MET A 1 0.45 23.75 -1.66
N THR A 2 -0.78 23.65 -2.18
CA THR A 2 -1.67 22.53 -1.85
C THR A 2 -1.46 21.44 -2.91
N ILE A 3 -0.94 20.29 -2.50
CA ILE A 3 -0.83 19.10 -3.37
C ILE A 3 -2.12 18.27 -3.30
N GLU A 4 -2.55 17.76 -4.46
CA GLU A 4 -3.71 16.88 -4.58
C GLU A 4 -3.27 15.51 -5.10
N VAL A 5 -3.47 14.47 -4.28
CA VAL A 5 -3.23 13.09 -4.69
C VAL A 5 -4.35 12.65 -5.63
N ARG A 6 -4.00 12.26 -6.87
CA ARG A 6 -4.98 11.74 -7.81
C ARG A 6 -5.66 10.47 -7.29
N LYS A 7 -6.83 10.14 -7.84
CA LYS A 7 -7.48 8.86 -7.59
C LYS A 7 -6.58 7.67 -7.91
N LEU A 8 -6.51 6.70 -7.01
CA LEU A 8 -5.80 5.44 -7.20
C LEU A 8 -6.42 4.64 -8.36
N LYS A 9 -5.56 4.19 -9.27
CA LYS A 9 -5.92 3.42 -10.47
C LYS A 9 -5.53 1.97 -10.29
N ARG A 10 -6.05 1.10 -11.17
CA ARG A 10 -5.69 -0.33 -11.21
C ARG A 10 -4.17 -0.54 -11.27
N LYS A 11 -3.45 0.25 -12.07
CA LYS A 11 -2.00 0.12 -12.25
C LYS A 11 -1.23 0.39 -10.94
N ASP A 12 -1.74 1.27 -10.08
CA ASP A 12 -1.09 1.60 -8.81
C ASP A 12 -1.08 0.40 -7.84
N ARG A 13 -2.03 -0.54 -7.97
CA ARG A 13 -2.02 -1.79 -7.19
C ARG A 13 -0.84 -2.68 -7.55
N VAL A 14 -0.45 -2.67 -8.83
CA VAL A 14 0.72 -3.41 -9.32
C VAL A 14 2.00 -2.73 -8.86
N VAL A 15 2.05 -1.39 -8.90
CA VAL A 15 3.18 -0.63 -8.37
C VAL A 15 3.34 -0.89 -6.88
N LEU A 16 2.27 -0.81 -6.08
CA LEU A 16 2.30 -1.14 -4.66
C LEU A 16 2.83 -2.57 -4.42
N ALA A 17 2.33 -3.57 -5.15
CA ALA A 17 2.81 -4.94 -5.03
C ALA A 17 4.32 -5.08 -5.33
N GLN A 18 4.82 -4.31 -6.31
CA GLN A 18 6.25 -4.27 -6.65
C GLN A 18 7.08 -3.58 -5.55
N LEU A 19 6.58 -2.48 -4.98
CA LEU A 19 7.22 -1.78 -3.87
C LEU A 19 7.32 -2.69 -2.64
N ILE A 20 6.23 -3.36 -2.25
CA ILE A 20 6.23 -4.31 -1.12
C ILE A 20 7.22 -5.45 -1.38
N LYS A 21 7.28 -5.97 -2.61
CA LYS A 21 8.28 -6.99 -2.97
C LYS A 21 9.70 -6.46 -2.80
N LYS A 22 10.00 -5.30 -3.38
CA LYS A 22 11.34 -4.69 -3.30
C LYS A 22 11.75 -4.42 -1.86
N PHE A 23 10.81 -3.90 -1.06
CA PHE A 23 11.01 -3.69 0.37
C PHE A 23 11.34 -5.01 1.09
N ALA A 24 10.58 -6.08 0.85
CA ALA A 24 10.87 -7.40 1.44
C ALA A 24 12.24 -7.95 1.00
N ASP A 25 12.60 -7.78 -0.28
CA ASP A 25 13.89 -8.20 -0.83
C ASP A 25 15.06 -7.45 -0.16
N VAL A 26 14.92 -6.13 0.05
CA VAL A 26 15.96 -5.29 0.69
C VAL A 26 16.02 -5.51 2.20
N ALA A 27 14.88 -5.63 2.86
CA ALA A 27 14.80 -5.87 4.31
C ALA A 27 15.17 -7.32 4.70
N GLY A 28 15.30 -8.23 3.74
CA GLY A 28 15.61 -9.64 3.98
C GLY A 28 14.52 -10.37 4.75
N SER A 29 13.27 -9.90 4.69
CA SER A 29 12.18 -10.43 5.49
C SER A 29 10.93 -10.71 4.65
N ASP A 30 10.66 -12.00 4.45
CA ASP A 30 9.44 -12.48 3.83
C ASP A 30 8.19 -12.22 4.68
N SER A 31 8.33 -11.91 5.98
CA SER A 31 7.19 -11.67 6.88
C SER A 31 6.46 -10.36 6.58
N ILE A 32 7.17 -9.39 6.02
CA ILE A 32 6.63 -8.10 5.56
C ILE A 32 5.51 -8.31 4.53
N VAL A 33 5.65 -9.33 3.68
CA VAL A 33 4.68 -9.66 2.64
C VAL A 33 3.35 -10.17 3.22
N ASN A 34 3.37 -10.67 4.46
CA ASN A 34 2.20 -11.19 5.14
C ASN A 34 1.59 -10.20 6.14
N MET A 35 2.15 -8.99 6.27
CA MET A 35 1.63 -7.99 7.21
C MET A 35 0.21 -7.56 6.89
N VAL A 36 -0.19 -7.58 5.62
CA VAL A 36 -1.53 -7.17 5.20
C VAL A 36 -2.47 -8.37 5.23
N PRO A 37 -3.43 -8.44 6.17
CA PRO A 37 -4.42 -9.50 6.14
C PRO A 37 -5.23 -9.40 4.84
N PRO A 38 -5.49 -10.53 4.15
CA PRO A 38 -6.41 -10.52 3.03
C PRO A 38 -7.75 -10.01 3.56
N SER A 39 -8.32 -8.95 2.96
CA SER A 39 -9.63 -8.47 3.40
C SER A 39 -10.58 -9.65 3.42
N SER A 40 -11.25 -9.84 4.56
CA SER A 40 -12.25 -10.87 4.79
C SER A 40 -13.48 -10.57 3.95
N SER A 41 -13.36 -10.63 2.62
CA SER A 41 -14.48 -10.77 1.72
C SER A 41 -14.96 -12.24 1.77
N LYS A 42 -15.42 -12.69 2.93
CA LYS A 42 -16.36 -13.80 3.00
C LYS A 42 -17.74 -13.21 2.77
N GLY A 43 -18.29 -13.48 1.59
CA GLY A 43 -19.74 -13.49 1.43
C GLY A 43 -20.31 -14.55 2.36
N GLY A 44 -21.29 -14.16 3.16
CA GLY A 44 -22.00 -15.01 4.09
C GLY A 44 -22.89 -14.13 4.95
N ASP A 45 -24.19 -14.20 4.69
CA ASP A 45 -25.23 -13.57 5.50
C ASP A 45 -25.03 -13.95 6.97
N THR A 46 -24.51 -13.02 7.75
CA THR A 46 -24.62 -13.05 9.20
C THR A 46 -24.63 -11.60 9.64
N GLU A 47 -25.68 -11.23 10.37
CA GLU A 47 -25.85 -9.95 11.05
C GLU A 47 -24.74 -9.78 12.10
N ASP A 48 -23.51 -9.55 11.66
CA ASP A 48 -22.38 -9.24 12.52
C ASP A 48 -22.18 -7.72 12.55
N THR A 49 -22.57 -7.18 13.70
CA THR A 49 -22.39 -5.88 14.33
C THR A 49 -21.44 -4.91 13.60
N GLU A 50 -21.93 -3.70 13.29
CA GLU A 50 -21.16 -2.60 12.68
C GLU A 50 -19.85 -2.24 13.42
N GLU A 51 -19.75 -2.60 14.70
CA GLU A 51 -18.59 -2.36 15.56
C GLU A 51 -17.38 -3.22 15.15
N SER A 52 -17.57 -4.53 14.89
CA SER A 52 -16.51 -5.44 14.43
C SER A 52 -15.95 -5.08 13.05
N LYS A 53 -16.73 -4.41 12.19
CA LYS A 53 -16.25 -3.94 10.88
C LYS A 53 -15.41 -2.66 10.98
N LYS A 54 -15.68 -1.81 11.97
CA LYS A 54 -14.89 -0.59 12.21
C LYS A 54 -13.49 -0.94 12.71
N ASP A 55 -13.40 -1.87 13.67
CA ASP A 55 -12.12 -2.30 14.23
C ASP A 55 -11.22 -2.98 13.19
N ALA A 56 -11.77 -3.88 12.37
CA ALA A 56 -11.02 -4.51 11.28
C ALA A 56 -10.56 -3.52 10.20
N THR A 57 -11.32 -2.44 9.98
CA THR A 57 -10.92 -1.39 9.01
C THR A 57 -9.79 -0.53 9.58
N ALA A 58 -9.83 -0.20 10.87
CA ALA A 58 -8.79 0.55 11.56
C ALA A 58 -7.46 -0.22 11.58
N GLU A 59 -7.48 -1.51 11.86
CA GLU A 59 -6.28 -2.36 11.87
C GLU A 59 -5.61 -2.43 10.48
N VAL A 60 -6.40 -2.55 9.41
CA VAL A 60 -5.87 -2.54 8.04
C VAL A 60 -5.28 -1.18 7.68
N LEU A 61 -5.89 -0.08 8.13
CA LEU A 61 -5.38 1.28 7.91
C LEU A 61 -4.05 1.50 8.63
N GLU A 62 -3.94 1.12 9.90
CA GLU A 62 -2.72 1.26 10.71
C GLU A 62 -1.58 0.40 10.15
N THR A 63 -1.89 -0.84 9.77
CA THR A 63 -0.93 -1.72 9.08
C THR A 63 -0.46 -1.11 7.77
N ALA A 64 -1.38 -0.54 6.98
CA ALA A 64 -1.03 0.04 5.69
C ALA A 64 -0.19 1.31 5.81
N PHE A 65 -0.51 2.15 6.79
CA PHE A 65 0.26 3.33 7.14
C PHE A 65 1.69 2.94 7.55
N THR A 66 1.81 2.00 8.50
CA THR A 66 3.10 1.47 8.96
C THR A 66 3.93 0.90 7.82
N LEU A 67 3.30 0.15 6.90
CA LEU A 67 4.00 -0.39 5.74
C LEU A 67 4.52 0.70 4.80
N LEU A 68 3.72 1.75 4.54
CA LEU A 68 4.12 2.87 3.70
C LEU A 68 5.29 3.64 4.32
N GLU A 69 5.25 3.88 5.63
CA GLU A 69 6.34 4.52 6.37
C GLU A 69 7.64 3.69 6.30
N GLN A 70 7.56 2.39 6.54
CA GLN A 70 8.74 1.51 6.46
C GLN A 70 9.30 1.41 5.04
N MET A 71 8.44 1.35 4.02
CA MET A 71 8.89 1.39 2.63
C MET A 71 9.61 2.70 2.34
N LEU A 72 9.10 3.83 2.81
CA LEU A 72 9.77 5.12 2.63
C LEU A 72 11.16 5.13 3.27
N GLN A 73 11.35 4.50 4.44
CA GLN A 73 12.67 4.43 5.10
C GLN A 73 13.68 3.51 4.39
N VAL A 74 13.21 2.50 3.65
CA VAL A 74 14.09 1.45 3.10
C VAL A 74 14.26 1.52 1.59
N ILE A 75 13.21 1.94 0.88
CA ILE A 75 13.17 2.08 -0.59
C ILE A 75 12.66 3.48 -0.96
N GLU A 76 13.20 4.50 -0.30
CA GLU A 76 12.80 5.92 -0.41
C GLU A 76 12.63 6.38 -1.85
N ASP A 77 13.61 6.11 -2.72
CA ASP A 77 13.60 6.57 -4.11
C ASP A 77 12.43 6.01 -4.92
N ASP A 78 12.10 4.71 -4.75
CA ASP A 78 11.00 4.10 -5.49
C ASP A 78 9.63 4.59 -4.99
N VAL A 79 9.52 4.79 -3.67
CA VAL A 79 8.30 5.33 -3.06
C VAL A 79 8.11 6.78 -3.51
N SER A 80 9.17 7.57 -3.50
CA SER A 80 9.16 8.96 -3.96
C SER A 80 8.79 9.06 -5.44
N GLU A 81 9.33 8.18 -6.30
CA GLU A 81 8.96 8.15 -7.72
C GLU A 81 7.47 7.79 -7.91
N TRP A 82 6.95 6.90 -7.09
CA TRP A 82 5.52 6.58 -7.09
C TRP A 82 4.68 7.78 -6.61
N PHE A 83 5.10 8.47 -5.55
CA PHE A 83 4.46 9.67 -5.03
C PHE A 83 4.44 10.81 -6.06
N CYS A 84 5.56 11.07 -6.73
CA CYS A 84 5.65 12.01 -7.86
C CYS A 84 4.57 11.72 -8.91
N LYS A 85 4.38 10.44 -9.28
CA LYS A 85 3.34 10.01 -10.24
C LYS A 85 1.92 10.13 -9.71
N LEU A 86 1.72 10.16 -8.39
CA LEU A 86 0.42 10.32 -7.76
C LEU A 86 0.00 11.80 -7.71
N ILE A 87 0.94 12.70 -7.40
CA ILE A 87 0.66 14.14 -7.33
C ILE A 87 0.94 14.88 -8.65
N GLY A 88 1.56 14.21 -9.63
CA GLY A 88 1.75 14.74 -10.99
C GLY A 88 2.91 15.73 -11.12
N VAL A 89 3.95 15.61 -10.30
CA VAL A 89 5.14 16.48 -10.30
C VAL A 89 6.39 15.72 -10.75
N SER A 90 7.44 16.46 -11.12
CA SER A 90 8.76 15.88 -11.40
C SER A 90 9.52 15.55 -10.10
N ARG A 91 10.58 14.74 -10.17
CA ARG A 91 11.42 14.46 -8.98
C ARG A 91 12.10 15.73 -8.46
N GLU A 92 12.54 16.61 -9.36
CA GLU A 92 13.15 17.89 -9.00
C GLU A 92 12.15 18.77 -8.23
N ASP A 93 10.92 18.92 -8.74
CA ASP A 93 9.87 19.68 -8.05
C ASP A 93 9.44 19.03 -6.73
N TYR A 94 9.53 17.70 -6.65
CA TYR A 94 9.17 16.93 -5.47
C TYR A 94 10.13 17.19 -4.30
N ASP A 95 11.43 17.29 -4.58
CA ASP A 95 12.46 17.51 -3.56
C ASP A 95 12.41 18.95 -2.99
N ASP A 96 11.80 19.88 -3.72
CA ASP A 96 11.54 21.26 -3.28
C ASP A 96 10.24 21.43 -2.47
N LEU A 97 9.47 20.34 -2.26
CA LEU A 97 8.25 20.38 -1.46
C LEU A 97 8.55 20.48 0.05
N ALA A 98 7.48 20.68 0.83
CA ALA A 98 7.61 20.77 2.28
C ALA A 98 8.10 19.44 2.88
N PHE A 99 8.82 19.50 4.01
CA PHE A 99 9.41 18.32 4.65
C PHE A 99 8.40 17.24 5.08
N ASP A 100 7.12 17.60 5.18
CA ASP A 100 6.02 16.75 5.60
C ASP A 100 5.19 16.21 4.41
N ILE A 101 5.69 16.39 3.18
CA ILE A 101 4.93 16.07 1.97
C ILE A 101 4.56 14.59 1.87
N GLU A 102 5.44 13.67 2.25
CA GLU A 102 5.19 12.24 2.26
C GLU A 102 4.02 11.89 3.17
N VAL A 103 3.98 12.51 4.36
CA VAL A 103 2.91 12.31 5.34
C VAL A 103 1.58 12.78 4.75
N GLN A 104 1.55 13.97 4.15
CA GLN A 104 0.34 14.49 3.51
C GLN A 104 -0.13 13.58 2.36
N ILE A 105 0.79 13.05 1.56
CA ILE A 105 0.46 12.12 0.47
C ILE A 105 -0.14 10.83 1.03
N ILE A 106 0.48 10.24 2.07
CA ILE A 106 -0.01 9.02 2.73
C ILE A 106 -1.40 9.26 3.31
N GLU A 107 -1.62 10.37 4.04
CA GLU A 107 -2.92 10.73 4.62
C GLU A 107 -4.01 10.86 3.55
N GLN A 108 -3.69 11.50 2.43
CA GLN A 108 -4.63 11.62 1.32
C GLN A 108 -4.91 10.27 0.65
N ILE A 109 -3.91 9.40 0.51
CA ILE A 109 -4.06 8.04 -0.02
C ILE A 109 -5.00 7.21 0.87
N VAL A 110 -4.78 7.19 2.19
CA VAL A 110 -5.59 6.39 3.14
C VAL A 110 -7.02 6.92 3.24
N SER A 111 -7.22 8.22 3.02
CA SER A 111 -8.53 8.86 3.02
C SER A 111 -9.34 8.60 1.74
N GLN A 112 -8.74 8.01 0.69
CA GLN A 112 -9.47 7.71 -0.54
C GLN A 112 -10.46 6.55 -0.34
N LYS A 113 -11.67 6.72 -0.87
CA LYS A 113 -12.67 5.64 -0.90
C LYS A 113 -12.12 4.41 -1.61
N GLY A 114 -12.16 3.26 -0.93
CA GLY A 114 -11.67 1.98 -1.46
C GLY A 114 -10.16 1.75 -1.24
N PHE A 115 -9.50 2.54 -0.40
CA PHE A 115 -8.12 2.31 0.02
C PHE A 115 -7.90 0.92 0.62
N THR A 116 -8.79 0.49 1.53
CA THR A 116 -8.73 -0.83 2.16
C THR A 116 -8.73 -1.95 1.11
N ASP A 117 -9.64 -1.86 0.13
CA ASP A 117 -9.70 -2.80 -0.99
C ASP A 117 -8.45 -2.71 -1.89
N PHE A 118 -7.95 -1.50 -2.15
CA PHE A 118 -6.75 -1.29 -2.94
C PHE A 118 -5.55 -2.02 -2.32
N PHE A 119 -5.37 -1.86 -1.02
CA PHE A 119 -4.25 -2.41 -0.27
C PHE A 119 -4.34 -3.93 -0.15
N SER A 120 -5.52 -4.48 0.19
CA SER A 120 -5.76 -5.92 0.21
C SER A 120 -5.64 -6.57 -1.17
N VAL A 121 -5.96 -5.86 -2.26
CA VAL A 121 -5.71 -6.38 -3.62
C VAL A 121 -4.21 -6.33 -3.96
N GLY A 122 -3.48 -5.29 -3.57
CA GLY A 122 -2.02 -5.21 -3.76
C GLY A 122 -1.30 -6.40 -3.12
N SER A 123 -1.62 -6.70 -1.86
CA SER A 123 -1.11 -7.89 -1.15
C SER A 123 -1.44 -9.20 -1.88
N ARG A 124 -2.70 -9.36 -2.34
CA ARG A 124 -3.10 -10.54 -3.13
C ARG A 124 -2.34 -10.68 -4.45
N VAL A 125 -2.07 -9.58 -5.15
CA VAL A 125 -1.28 -9.58 -6.39
C VAL A 125 0.14 -10.05 -6.11
N LEU A 126 0.76 -9.56 -5.03
CA LEU A 126 2.09 -9.99 -4.61
C LEU A 126 2.14 -11.50 -4.34
N ASN A 127 1.18 -12.03 -3.57
CA ASN A 127 1.09 -13.46 -3.29
C ASN A 127 0.94 -14.30 -4.56
N LYS A 128 0.16 -13.83 -5.54
CA LYS A 128 0.06 -14.49 -6.85
C LYS A 128 1.38 -14.46 -7.63
N ILE A 129 2.09 -13.33 -7.63
CA ILE A 129 3.41 -13.22 -8.27
C ILE A 129 4.38 -14.23 -7.64
N LYS A 130 4.42 -14.35 -6.30
CA LYS A 130 5.24 -15.35 -5.61
C LYS A 130 4.89 -16.78 -6.04
N SER A 131 3.61 -17.14 -6.09
CA SER A 131 3.19 -18.49 -6.51
C SER A 131 3.55 -18.85 -7.95
N LEU A 132 3.76 -17.87 -8.82
CA LEU A 132 4.13 -18.08 -10.21
C LEU A 132 5.66 -18.20 -10.40
N VAL A 133 6.44 -17.63 -9.48
CA VAL A 133 7.91 -17.59 -9.55
C VAL A 133 8.55 -18.71 -8.72
N SER A 134 7.85 -19.23 -7.70
CA SER A 134 8.24 -20.44 -6.99
C SER A 134 7.76 -21.66 -7.79
N PRO A 135 8.63 -22.41 -8.51
CA PRO A 135 8.22 -23.71 -9.02
C PRO A 135 7.86 -24.57 -7.81
N SER A 136 6.68 -25.19 -7.84
CA SER A 136 6.36 -26.28 -6.92
C SER A 136 7.56 -27.21 -6.84
N LYS A 137 8.23 -27.24 -5.69
CA LYS A 137 9.17 -28.31 -5.38
C LYS A 137 8.34 -29.59 -5.31
N SER A 138 8.28 -30.31 -6.43
CA SER A 138 7.98 -31.74 -6.47
C SER A 138 9.13 -32.51 -5.85
#